data_AF-A0A1F5YVU2-F1
#
_entry.id   AF-A0A1F5YVU2-F1
#
_cell.length_a   1.000
_cell.length_b   1.000
_cell.length_c   1.000
_cell.angle_alpha   90.00
_cell.angle_beta   90.00
_cell.angle_gamma   90.00
#
_symmetry.space_group_name_H-M   'P 1'
#
loop_
_entity.id
_entity.type
_entity.pdbx_description
1 polymer ?
#
loop_
_entity_poly.entity_id
_entity_poly.type
_entity_poly.pdbx_seq_one_letter_code
_entity_poly.pdbx_strand_id
1 'polypeptide(L)'
;MKGFVRFIGAQGVVGLAIGFILGQAVSKVVTSLVNDIVNPVIGVILGAAGSLKDQYLAIGPVKIMWGNFAANLIDFFILAFVIYYSFRILRLDKLDKKAASLLGEEEQKDEKKQGEKSRK
;
A
#
# COMPACT_ATOMS: atom_id res chain seq x y z
N MET A 1 -15.98 24.87 -11.69
CA MET A 1 -15.61 24.41 -10.33
C MET A 1 -16.72 23.59 -9.65
N LYS A 2 -17.96 24.11 -9.48
CA LYS A 2 -19.07 23.36 -8.83
C LYS A 2 -19.40 22.01 -9.48
N GLY A 3 -19.31 21.89 -10.81
CA GLY A 3 -19.55 20.61 -11.52
C GLY A 3 -18.48 19.54 -11.28
N PHE A 4 -17.21 19.93 -11.12
CA PHE A 4 -16.10 19.02 -10.86
C PHE A 4 -16.15 18.44 -9.44
N VAL A 5 -16.44 19.30 -8.45
CA VAL A 5 -16.64 18.87 -7.06
C VAL A 5 -17.82 17.89 -6.95
N ARG A 6 -18.91 18.14 -7.68
CA ARG A 6 -20.08 17.24 -7.71
C ARG A 6 -19.81 15.91 -8.43
N PHE A 7 -18.97 15.92 -9.47
CA PHE A 7 -18.51 14.71 -10.16
C PHE A 7 -17.61 13.82 -9.29
N ILE A 8 -16.62 14.43 -8.62
CA ILE A 8 -15.72 13.73 -7.70
C ILE A 8 -16.47 13.12 -6.52
N GLY A 9 -17.48 13.82 -5.99
CA GLY A 9 -18.34 13.31 -4.92
C GLY A 9 -19.25 12.16 -5.37
N ALA A 10 -19.80 12.21 -6.58
CA ALA A 10 -20.74 11.21 -7.09
C ALA A 10 -20.10 9.87 -7.50
N GLN A 11 -18.81 9.87 -7.88
CA GLN A 11 -18.10 8.69 -8.37
C GLN A 11 -17.20 8.00 -7.32
N GLY A 12 -17.23 8.45 -6.04
CA GLY A 12 -16.39 7.86 -4.99
C GLY A 12 -14.88 8.08 -5.17
N VAL A 13 -14.49 8.97 -6.09
CA VAL A 13 -13.09 9.23 -6.49
C VAL A 13 -12.24 9.75 -5.32
N VAL A 14 -12.86 10.48 -4.38
CA VAL A 14 -12.17 10.96 -3.17
C VAL A 14 -11.64 9.80 -2.33
N GLY A 15 -12.46 8.77 -2.12
CA GLY A 15 -12.07 7.58 -1.35
C GLY A 15 -10.94 6.81 -2.04
N LEU A 16 -11.03 6.67 -3.37
CA LEU A 16 -9.97 6.05 -4.18
C LEU A 16 -8.65 6.84 -4.11
N ALA A 17 -8.72 8.16 -4.21
CA ALA A 17 -7.54 9.03 -4.15
C ALA A 17 -6.85 8.95 -2.77
N ILE A 18 -7.63 8.99 -1.68
CA ILE A 18 -7.10 8.86 -0.32
C ILE A 18 -6.47 7.48 -0.13
N GLY A 19 -7.17 6.42 -0.55
CA GLY A 19 -6.65 5.04 -0.46
C GLY A 19 -5.35 4.85 -1.24
N PHE A 20 -5.24 5.44 -2.43
CA PHE A 20 -4.03 5.39 -3.25
C PHE A 20 -2.84 6.11 -2.60
N ILE A 21 -3.05 7.34 -2.10
CA ILE A 21 -2.00 8.12 -1.43
C ILE A 21 -1.51 7.41 -0.17
N LEU A 22 -2.44 6.90 0.66
CA LEU A 22 -2.11 6.13 1.85
C LEU A 22 -1.38 4.83 1.49
N GLY A 23 -1.82 4.12 0.45
CA GLY A 23 -1.17 2.91 -0.06
C GLY A 23 0.28 3.16 -0.48
N GLN A 24 0.55 4.27 -1.18
CA GLN A 24 1.92 4.65 -1.52
C GLN A 24 2.78 4.96 -0.29
N ALA A 25 2.23 5.68 0.69
CA ALA A 25 2.95 6.01 1.92
C ALA A 25 3.31 4.74 2.72
N VAL A 26 2.37 3.81 2.87
CA VAL A 26 2.60 2.52 3.54
C VAL A 26 3.65 1.70 2.80
N SER A 27 3.54 1.61 1.46
CA SER A 27 4.53 0.91 0.64
C SER A 27 5.95 1.46 0.84
N LYS A 28 6.11 2.78 0.94
CA LYS A 28 7.42 3.41 1.22
C LYS A 28 7.99 3.01 2.59
N VAL A 29 7.17 2.99 3.64
CA VAL A 29 7.62 2.59 4.99
C VAL A 29 8.06 1.13 4.99
N VAL A 30 7.28 0.24 4.38
CA VAL A 30 7.67 -1.18 4.30
C VAL A 30 8.92 -1.35 3.45
N THR A 31 9.02 -0.64 2.32
CA THR A 31 10.22 -0.69 1.46
C THR A 31 11.47 -0.21 2.21
N SER A 32 11.38 0.85 3.02
CA SER A 32 12.49 1.28 3.88
C SER A 32 12.83 0.22 4.93
N LEU A 33 11.84 -0.38 5.59
CA LEU A 33 12.08 -1.48 6.54
C LEU A 33 12.84 -2.65 5.90
N VAL A 34 12.45 -3.04 4.68
CA VAL A 34 13.12 -4.12 3.94
C VAL A 34 14.54 -3.71 3.57
N ASN A 35 14.72 -2.51 3.02
CA ASN A 35 16.04 -2.02 2.58
C ASN A 35 17.02 -1.78 3.74
N ASP A 36 16.53 -1.29 4.88
CA ASP A 36 17.37 -0.81 5.96
C ASP A 36 17.61 -1.89 7.03
N ILE A 37 16.74 -2.89 7.12
CA ILE A 37 16.86 -3.98 8.11
C ILE A 37 17.05 -5.33 7.44
N VAL A 38 16.16 -5.71 6.51
CA VAL A 38 16.16 -7.07 5.96
C VAL A 38 17.32 -7.29 5.00
N ASN A 39 17.59 -6.34 4.10
CA ASN A 39 18.68 -6.43 3.12
C ASN A 39 20.08 -6.52 3.76
N PRO A 40 20.43 -5.72 4.79
CA PRO A 40 21.69 -5.89 5.50
C PRO A 40 21.81 -7.26 6.17
N VAL A 41 20.73 -7.75 6.80
CA VAL A 41 20.72 -9.07 7.47
C VAL A 41 20.92 -10.21 6.45
N ILE A 42 20.24 -10.17 5.31
CA ILE A 42 20.40 -11.15 4.23
C ILE A 42 21.82 -11.06 3.64
N GLY A 43 22.35 -9.85 3.45
CA GLY A 43 23.71 -9.63 2.98
C GLY A 43 24.78 -10.21 3.91
N VAL A 44 24.55 -10.18 5.23
CA VAL A 44 25.43 -10.81 6.22
C VAL A 44 25.33 -12.34 6.16
N ILE A 45 24.11 -12.90 6.06
CA ILE A 45 23.87 -14.35 6.06
C ILE A 45 24.42 -15.03 4.80
N LEU A 46 24.32 -14.39 3.63
CA LEU A 46 24.78 -14.94 2.35
C LEU A 46 26.31 -14.87 2.15
N GLY A 47 27.05 -14.32 3.12
CA GLY A 47 28.52 -14.41 3.19
C GLY A 47 29.26 -13.24 2.55
N ALA A 48 29.83 -12.37 3.39
CA ALA A 48 31.08 -11.62 3.22
C ALA A 48 31.43 -10.93 1.87
N ALA A 49 30.47 -10.43 1.09
CA ALA A 49 30.76 -9.69 -0.14
C ALA A 49 29.88 -8.43 -0.35
N GLY A 50 29.67 -7.62 0.69
CA GLY A 50 28.88 -6.40 0.55
C GLY A 50 27.45 -6.66 0.05
N SER A 51 26.77 -5.61 -0.44
CA SER A 51 25.39 -5.72 -0.91
C SER A 51 25.31 -6.73 -2.05
N LEU A 52 24.28 -7.60 -2.08
CA LEU A 52 24.01 -8.43 -3.27
C LEU A 52 23.94 -7.58 -4.55
N LYS A 53 23.52 -6.31 -4.42
CA LYS A 53 23.48 -5.31 -5.49
C LYS A 53 24.82 -5.06 -6.17
N ASP A 54 25.94 -5.28 -5.47
CA ASP A 54 27.29 -5.03 -5.94
C ASP A 54 27.90 -6.24 -6.68
N GLN A 55 27.20 -7.37 -6.75
CA GLN A 55 27.64 -8.54 -7.50
C GLN A 55 27.39 -8.34 -9.00
N TYR A 56 28.48 -8.34 -9.77
CA TYR A 56 28.45 -8.23 -11.21
C TYR A 56 29.25 -9.33 -11.88
N LEU A 57 28.79 -9.76 -13.05
CA LEU A 57 29.56 -10.56 -13.99
C LEU A 57 30.21 -9.61 -14.99
N ALA A 58 31.54 -9.58 -15.03
CA ALA A 58 32.27 -8.83 -16.05
C ALA A 58 32.46 -9.72 -17.28
N ILE A 59 31.89 -9.30 -18.42
CA ILE A 59 32.15 -9.89 -19.73
C ILE A 59 32.85 -8.80 -20.57
N GLY A 60 34.18 -8.82 -20.58
CA GLY A 60 34.98 -7.76 -21.22
C GLY A 60 34.77 -6.39 -20.53
N PRO A 61 34.48 -5.30 -21.27
CA PRO A 61 34.23 -3.98 -20.69
C PRO A 61 32.81 -3.83 -20.09
N VAL A 62 31.93 -4.82 -20.26
CA VAL A 62 30.54 -4.76 -19.82
C VAL A 62 30.38 -5.44 -18.46
N LYS A 63 29.85 -4.69 -17.48
CA LYS A 63 29.51 -5.19 -16.15
C LYS A 63 28.01 -5.49 -16.07
N ILE A 64 27.64 -6.76 -15.96
CA ILE A 64 26.25 -7.19 -15.77
C ILE A 64 25.98 -7.32 -14.27
N MET A 65 25.29 -6.34 -13.69
CA MET A 65 24.94 -6.30 -12.26
C MET A 65 23.74 -7.20 -11.94
N TRP A 66 23.89 -8.52 -12.15
CA TRP A 66 22.84 -9.53 -11.90
C TRP A 66 22.40 -9.56 -10.43
N GLY A 67 23.29 -9.18 -9.52
CA GLY A 67 23.01 -9.12 -8.10
C GLY A 67 21.94 -8.09 -7.72
N ASN A 68 21.85 -6.97 -8.44
CA ASN A 68 20.77 -5.99 -8.23
C ASN A 68 19.39 -6.53 -8.62
N PHE A 69 19.34 -7.35 -9.67
CA PHE A 69 18.10 -8.01 -10.08
C PHE A 69 17.64 -9.04 -9.03
N ALA A 70 18.58 -9.86 -8.53
CA ALA A 70 18.28 -10.83 -7.47
C ALA A 70 17.83 -10.14 -6.17
N ALA A 71 18.49 -9.04 -5.79
CA ALA A 71 18.08 -8.22 -4.64
C ALA A 71 16.65 -7.68 -4.80
N ASN A 72 16.31 -7.12 -5.96
CA ASN A 72 14.96 -6.63 -6.23
C ASN A 72 13.90 -7.75 -6.19
N LEU A 73 14.27 -8.97 -6.60
CA LEU A 73 13.38 -10.13 -6.52
C LEU A 73 13.09 -10.51 -5.06
N ILE A 74 14.14 -10.54 -4.23
CA ILE A 74 14.03 -10.79 -2.79
C ILE A 74 13.20 -9.70 -2.11
N ASP A 75 13.46 -8.42 -2.43
CA ASP A 75 12.69 -7.27 -1.95
C ASP A 75 11.20 -7.42 -2.26
N PHE A 76 10.86 -7.85 -3.48
CA PHE A 76 9.46 -8.07 -3.89
C PHE A 76 8.78 -9.15 -3.04
N PHE A 77 9.44 -10.29 -2.81
CA PHE A 77 8.86 -11.36 -1.98
C PHE A 77 8.70 -10.94 -0.52
N ILE A 78 9.67 -10.21 0.06
CA ILE A 78 9.58 -9.73 1.43
C ILE A 78 8.50 -8.66 1.56
N LEU A 79 8.44 -7.70 0.64
CA LEU A 79 7.41 -6.66 0.61
C LEU A 79 6.01 -7.29 0.54
N ALA A 80 5.81 -8.27 -0.35
CA ALA A 80 4.57 -9.02 -0.44
C ALA A 80 4.22 -9.75 0.87
N PHE A 81 5.21 -10.36 1.53
CA PHE A 81 5.01 -11.07 2.79
C PHE A 81 4.65 -10.12 3.94
N VAL A 82 5.36 -9.00 4.07
CA VAL A 82 5.11 -8.00 5.12
C VAL A 82 3.77 -7.33 4.92
N ILE A 83 3.41 -6.99 3.68
CA ILE A 83 2.08 -6.44 3.36
C ILE A 83 1.01 -7.47 3.72
N TYR A 84 1.13 -8.73 3.27
CA TYR A 84 0.17 -9.77 3.61
C TYR A 84 -0.04 -9.90 5.12
N TYR A 85 1.04 -9.98 5.91
CA TYR A 85 0.95 -10.07 7.36
C TYR A 85 0.37 -8.82 8.00
N SER A 86 0.70 -7.63 7.50
CA SER A 86 0.15 -6.36 7.99
C SER A 86 -1.36 -6.27 7.77
N PHE A 87 -1.85 -6.68 6.61
CA PHE A 87 -3.28 -6.75 6.33
C PHE A 87 -3.97 -7.84 7.17
N ARG A 88 -3.30 -8.98 7.40
CA ARG A 88 -3.78 -10.09 8.22
C ARG A 88 -3.90 -9.72 9.71
N ILE A 89 -2.91 -9.00 10.27
CA ILE A 89 -2.88 -8.59 11.68
C ILE A 89 -4.00 -7.58 11.97
N LEU A 90 -4.25 -6.68 11.02
CA LEU A 90 -5.25 -5.61 11.14
C LEU A 90 -6.71 -6.12 11.01
N ARG A 91 -6.93 -7.40 10.65
CA ARG A 91 -8.26 -8.04 10.52
C ARG A 91 -9.29 -7.12 9.84
N LEU A 92 -8.93 -6.58 8.67
CA LEU A 92 -9.79 -5.67 7.90
C LEU A 92 -11.16 -6.29 7.56
N ASP A 93 -11.28 -7.62 7.60
CA ASP A 93 -12.55 -8.38 7.50
C ASP A 93 -13.65 -7.87 8.47
N LYS A 94 -13.26 -7.28 9.61
CA LYS A 94 -14.20 -6.70 10.58
C LYS A 94 -14.50 -5.22 10.33
N LEU A 95 -13.62 -4.51 9.64
CA LEU A 95 -13.75 -3.08 9.38
C LEU A 95 -14.67 -2.83 8.18
N ASP A 96 -14.69 -3.71 7.18
CA ASP A 96 -15.64 -3.64 6.07
C ASP A 96 -17.09 -3.75 6.55
N LYS A 97 -17.38 -4.64 7.51
CA LYS A 97 -18.71 -4.76 8.12
C LYS A 97 -19.12 -3.50 8.90
N LYS A 98 -18.17 -2.85 9.56
CA LYS A 98 -18.43 -1.66 10.40
C LYS A 98 -18.54 -0.39 9.56
N ALA A 99 -17.72 -0.24 8.51
CA ALA A 99 -17.82 0.85 7.56
C ALA A 99 -19.12 0.77 6.75
N ALA A 100 -19.50 -0.44 6.31
CA ALA A 100 -20.78 -0.67 5.62
C ALA A 100 -22.00 -0.35 6.50
N SER A 101 -21.96 -0.66 7.81
CA SER A 101 -23.06 -0.32 8.72
C SER A 101 -23.17 1.17 9.00
N LEU A 102 -22.05 1.90 9.09
CA LEU A 102 -22.04 3.34 9.36
C LEU A 102 -22.53 4.16 8.15
N LEU A 103 -22.17 3.74 6.94
CA LEU A 103 -22.67 4.38 5.72
C LEU A 103 -24.19 4.19 5.57
N GLY A 104 -24.69 2.99 5.87
CA GLY A 104 -26.13 2.71 5.87
C GLY A 104 -26.91 3.45 6.96
N GLU A 105 -26.31 3.72 8.13
CA GLU A 105 -26.92 4.51 9.19
C GLU A 105 -26.93 6.02 8.88
N GLU A 106 -25.88 6.55 8.26
CA GLU A 106 -25.80 7.98 7.86
C GLU A 106 -26.82 8.30 6.74
N GLU A 107 -26.93 7.46 5.70
CA GLU A 107 -27.92 7.64 4.63
C GLU A 107 -29.36 7.62 5.17
N GLN A 108 -29.69 6.65 6.04
CA GLN A 108 -31.04 6.56 6.63
C GLN A 108 -31.37 7.76 7.54
N LYS A 109 -30.37 8.36 8.18
CA LYS A 109 -30.55 9.51 9.07
C LYS A 109 -30.78 10.80 8.29
N ASP A 110 -30.12 10.94 7.14
CA ASP A 110 -30.31 12.09 6.24
C ASP A 110 -31.63 11.99 5.46
N GLU A 111 -32.05 10.79 5.05
CA GLU A 111 -33.33 10.56 4.39
C GLU A 111 -34.52 10.85 5.34
N LYS A 112 -34.42 10.41 6.61
CA LYS A 112 -35.43 10.73 7.64
C LYS A 112 -35.51 12.23 7.92
N LYS A 113 -34.38 12.92 8.02
CA LYS A 113 -34.34 14.38 8.24
C LYS A 113 -34.89 15.19 7.06
N GLN A 114 -34.69 14.73 5.83
CA GLN A 114 -35.27 15.38 4.64
C GLN A 114 -36.77 15.12 4.51
N GLY A 115 -37.24 13.89 4.77
CA GLY A 115 -38.67 13.57 4.78
C GLY A 115 -39.45 14.31 5.86
N GLU A 116 -38.84 14.55 7.03
CA GLU A 116 -39.45 15.30 8.13
C GLU A 116 -39.51 16.82 7.87
N LYS A 117 -38.52 17.36 7.15
CA LYS A 117 -38.53 18.76 6.68
C LYS A 117 -39.52 19.03 5.55
N SER A 118 -39.88 18.02 4.75
CA SER A 118 -40.84 18.16 3.65
C SER A 118 -42.30 18.05 4.09
N ARG A 119 -42.56 17.61 5.34
CA ARG A 119 -43.91 17.48 5.92
C ARG A 119 -44.31 18.65 6.83
N LYS A 120 -43.41 19.61 7.07
CA LYS A 120 -43.68 20.88 7.75
C LYS A 120 -43.71 22.02 6.74
#